data_AF-A0A925UEI9-F1
#
_entry.id   AF-A0A925UEI9-F1
#
_cell.length_a   1.000
_cell.length_b   1.000
_cell.length_c   1.000
_cell.angle_alpha   90.00
_cell.angle_beta   90.00
_cell.angle_gamma   90.00
#
_symmetry.space_group_name_H-M   'P 1'
#
loop_
_entity.id
_entity.type
_entity.pdbx_description
1 polymer ?
#
loop_
_entity_poly.entity_id
_entity_poly.type
_entity_poly.pdbx_seq_one_letter_code
_entity_poly.pdbx_strand_id
1 'polypeptide(L)' 'MDLNLHSLPRRLIELRMEHADLDNLIDQAALTLPDDELSVRRLKKRRLLLRDQIAQIEAELDPPEPA' A
#
# COMPACT_ATOMS: atom_id res chain seq x y z
N MET A 1 -26.48 9.92 -12.88
CA MET A 1 -25.08 9.60 -13.22
C MET A 1 -24.50 8.94 -12.01
N ASP A 2 -24.47 7.61 -12.02
CA ASP A 2 -23.89 6.82 -10.94
C ASP A 2 -22.44 7.21 -10.78
N LEU A 3 -22.19 7.99 -9.74
CA LEU A 3 -20.87 8.36 -9.27
C LEU A 3 -20.19 7.05 -8.89
N ASN A 4 -19.43 6.48 -9.82
CA ASN A 4 -18.62 5.30 -9.58
C ASN A 4 -17.42 5.69 -8.69
N LEU A 5 -17.73 6.11 -7.46
CA LEU A 5 -16.81 6.46 -6.39
C LEU A 5 -15.97 5.25 -5.95
N HIS A 6 -16.31 4.05 -6.42
CA HIS A 6 -15.67 2.78 -6.10
C HIS A 6 -15.00 2.14 -7.32
N SER A 7 -14.54 2.93 -8.29
CA SER A 7 -13.79 2.40 -9.42
C SER A 7 -12.45 1.84 -8.96
N LEU A 8 -12.03 0.69 -9.51
CA LEU A 8 -10.73 0.07 -9.24
C LEU A 8 -9.55 1.05 -9.36
N PRO A 9 -9.50 1.98 -10.33
CA PRO A 9 -8.44 2.99 -10.41
C PRO A 9 -8.42 3.95 -9.22
N ARG A 10 -9.59 4.33 -8.68
CA ARG A 10 -9.66 5.17 -7.48
C ARG A 10 -9.13 4.40 -6.27
N ARG A 11 -9.53 3.13 -6.13
CA ARG A 11 -9.02 2.28 -5.05
C ARG A 11 -7.50 2.11 -5.13
N LEU A 12 -6.95 1.98 -6.34
CA LEU A 12 -5.51 1.93 -6.56
C LEU A 12 -4.80 3.21 -6.07
N ILE A 13 -5.36 4.38 -6.36
CA ILE A 13 -4.81 5.66 -5.88
C ILE A 13 -4.82 5.72 -4.35
N GLU A 14 -5.94 5.36 -3.71
CA GLU A 14 -6.04 5.32 -2.24
C GLU A 14 -4.99 4.41 -1.62
N LEU A 15 -4.84 3.19 -2.14
CA LEU A 15 -3.86 2.23 -1.64
C LEU A 15 -2.42 2.72 -1.83
N ARG A 16 -2.10 3.36 -2.97
CA ARG A 16 -0.78 3.96 -3.21
C ARG A 16 -0.50 5.11 -2.24
N MET A 17 -1.49 5.93 -1.93
CA MET A 17 -1.36 6.99 -0.91
C MET A 17 -1.11 6.39 0.48
N GLU A 18 -1.94 5.41 0.89
CA GLU A 18 -1.78 4.74 2.19
C GLU A 18 -0.41 4.03 2.30
N HIS A 19 0.07 3.42 1.21
CA HIS A 19 1.39 2.81 1.16
C HIS A 19 2.51 3.85 1.35
N ALA A 20 2.43 5.00 0.68
CA ALA A 20 3.42 6.07 0.80
C ALA A 20 3.44 6.68 2.21
N ASP A 21 2.27 6.89 2.81
CA ASP A 21 2.16 7.36 4.20
C ASP A 21 2.77 6.35 5.17
N LEU A 22 2.55 5.06 4.94
CA LEU A 22 3.09 4.00 5.77
C LEU A 22 4.62 3.88 5.63
N ASP A 23 5.17 4.12 4.44
CA ASP A 23 6.62 4.25 4.23
C ASP A 23 7.21 5.39 5.08
N ASN A 24 6.62 6.58 4.99
CA ASN A 24 7.06 7.73 5.77
C ASN A 24 7.00 7.46 7.29
N LEU A 25 5.97 6.73 7.75
CA LEU A 25 5.84 6.35 9.16
C LEU A 25 6.91 5.33 9.58
N ILE A 26 7.26 4.38 8.72
CA ILE A 26 8.34 3.41 8.99
C ILE A 26 9.67 4.12 9.11
N ASP A 27 9.96 5.06 8.20
CA ASP A 27 11.21 5.83 8.21
C ASP A 27 11.32 6.68 9.48
N GLN A 28 10.24 7.36 9.88
CA GLN A 28 10.21 8.12 11.13
C GLN A 28 10.35 7.21 12.35
N ALA A 29 9.67 6.06 12.38
CA ALA A 29 9.75 5.11 13.49
C ALA A 29 11.17 4.56 13.65
N ALA A 30 11.87 4.30 12.54
CA ALA A 30 13.25 3.82 12.56
C ALA A 30 14.23 4.85 13.14
N LEU A 31 13.94 6.15 12.99
CA LEU A 31 14.76 7.24 13.54
C LEU A 31 14.42 7.56 15.00
N THR A 32 13.16 7.43 15.40
CA THR A 32 12.66 7.91 16.70
C THR A 32 12.61 6.83 17.78
N LEU A 33 12.36 5.57 17.42
CA LEU A 33 12.26 4.45 18.36
C LEU A 33 13.04 3.22 17.85
N PRO A 34 14.38 3.22 17.95
CA PRO A 34 15.20 2.11 17.48
C PRO A 34 14.93 0.78 18.22
N ASP A 35 14.48 0.83 19.48
CA ASP A 35 14.17 -0.36 20.29
C ASP A 35 12.74 -0.91 20.10
N ASP A 36 11.84 -0.21 19.39
CA ASP A 36 10.48 -0.71 19.13
C ASP A 36 10.43 -1.54 17.84
N GLU A 37 11.25 -2.59 17.80
CA GLU A 37 11.33 -3.50 16.65
C GLU A 37 9.97 -4.14 16.33
N LEU A 38 9.15 -4.41 17.34
CA LEU A 38 7.86 -5.06 17.15
C LEU A 38 6.88 -4.14 16.40
N SER A 39 6.83 -2.84 16.74
CA SER A 39 6.02 -1.88 15.99
C SER A 39 6.52 -1.70 14.57
N VAL A 40 7.84 -1.55 14.37
CA VAL A 40 8.43 -1.43 13.03
C VAL A 40 8.13 -2.67 12.18
N ARG A 41 8.22 -3.88 12.76
CA ARG A 41 7.85 -5.15 12.08
C ARG A 41 6.38 -5.17 11.69
N ARG A 42 5.46 -4.70 12.55
CA ARG A 42 4.02 -4.60 12.22
C ARG A 42 3.75 -3.64 11.07
N LEU A 43 4.40 -2.47 11.08
CA LEU A 43 4.26 -1.49 10.01
C LEU A 43 4.76 -2.04 8.67
N LYS A 44 5.95 -2.66 8.66
CA LYS A 44 6.50 -3.33 7.46
C LYS A 44 5.56 -4.43 6.93
N LYS A 45 4.94 -5.22 7.81
CA LYS A 45 3.95 -6.23 7.41
C LYS A 45 2.71 -5.60 6.77
N ARG A 46 2.19 -4.51 7.34
CA ARG A 46 1.07 -3.77 6.75
C ARG A 46 1.44 -3.18 5.39
N ARG A 47 2.67 -2.68 5.23
CA ARG A 47 3.18 -2.16 3.95
C ARG A 47 3.23 -3.26 2.89
N LEU A 48 3.73 -4.44 3.25
CA LEU A 48 3.75 -5.59 2.35
C LEU A 48 2.34 -5.95 1.86
N LEU A 49 1.36 -5.99 2.78
CA LEU A 49 -0.04 -6.26 2.42
C LEU A 49 -0.60 -5.21 1.45
N LEU A 50 -0.33 -3.91 1.69
CA LEU A 50 -0.77 -2.84 0.79
C LEU A 50 -0.13 -2.97 -0.59
N ARG A 51 1.16 -3.30 -0.65
CA ARG A 51 1.87 -3.55 -1.92
C ARG A 51 1.26 -4.71 -2.69
N ASP A 52 0.93 -5.80 -2.00
CA ASP A 52 0.33 -6.97 -2.64
C ASP A 52 -1.09 -6.66 -3.15
N GLN A 53 -1.87 -5.86 -2.41
CA GLN A 53 -3.19 -5.38 -2.86
C GLN A 53 -3.08 -4.44 -4.07
N ILE A 54 -2.08 -3.54 -4.08
CA ILE A 54 -1.77 -2.67 -5.22
C ILE A 54 -1.48 -3.52 -6.45
N ALA A 55 -0.57 -4.50 -6.34
CA ALA A 55 -0.19 -5.37 -7.44
C ALA A 55 -1.38 -6.18 -7.98
N GLN A 56 -2.28 -6.63 -7.09
CA GLN A 56 -3.47 -7.35 -7.50
C GLN A 56 -4.44 -6.46 -8.29
N ILE A 57 -4.70 -5.23 -7.82
CA ILE A 57 -5.55 -4.28 -8.56
C ILE A 57 -4.90 -3.84 -9.86
N GLU A 58 -3.58 -3.66 -9.89
CA GLU A 58 -2.83 -3.37 -11.11
C GLU A 58 -2.98 -4.50 -12.14
N ALA A 59 -2.88 -5.76 -11.72
CA ALA A 59 -3.09 -6.91 -12.60
C ALA A 59 -4.56 -7.06 -13.07
N GLU A 60 -5.53 -6.60 -12.29
CA GLU A 60 -6.94 -6.57 -12.72
C GLU A 60 -7.21 -5.43 -13.72
N LEU A 61 -6.52 -4.30 -13.59
CA LEU A 61 -6.65 -3.14 -14.47
C LEU A 61 -5.86 -3.29 -15.77
N ASP A 62 -4.67 -3.89 -15.68
CA ASP A 62 -3.74 -4.13 -16.77
C ASP A 62 -3.19 -5.57 -16.64
N PRO A 63 -3.95 -6.57 -17.11
CA PRO A 63 -3.53 -7.96 -17.00
C PRO A 63 -2.24 -8.15 -17.80
N PRO A 64 -1.18 -8.69 -17.18
CA PRO A 64 0.07 -8.91 -17.88
C PRO A 64 -0.19 -9.86 -19.06
N GLU A 65 0.24 -9.47 -20.26
CA GLU A 65 0.23 -10.37 -21.42
C GLU A 65 1.03 -11.63 -21.07
N PRO A 66 0.45 -12.84 -21.20
CA PRO A 66 1.23 -14.06 -21.05
C PRO A 66 2.26 -14.11 -22.18
N ALA A 67 3.54 -14.12 -21.80
CA ALA A 67 4.67 -14.28 -22.71
C ALA A 67 4.67 -15.65 -23.43
#